data_AF-A0A976HJ52-F1
#
_entry.id   AF-A0A976HJ52-F1
#
_cell.length_a   1.000
_cell.length_b   1.000
_cell.length_c   1.000
_cell.angle_alpha   90.00
_cell.angle_beta   90.00
_cell.angle_gamma   90.00
#
_symmetry.space_group_name_H-M   'P 1'
#
loop_
_entity.id
_entity.type
_entity.pdbx_description
1 polymer ?
#
loop_
_entity_poly.entity_id
_entity_poly.type
_entity_poly.pdbx_seq_one_letter_code
_entity_poly.pdbx_strand_id
1 'polypeptide(L)'
;LCTLPILRALAKGGPLGMIQFDSHTDLNDVYFGTSRYNHGTPFRRAVEEGLIDPKRYVLIGIRGTAYGREDWDFAAANGIRIIPIADFHARGPEDVMAEAREIVGTGPVYVTYDIDFVDPTFAPGTGTPEVGGPNSWQALQVARGLRGLDVVGADLVEVSPPFDPSGGTAWLGISLMFEMLCVMAERVARGGGRSGGQPPDPRSIFQKSKLEEGRSWLPR
;
A
#
# COMPACT_ATOMS: atom_id res chain seq x y z
N LEU A 1 11.60 -0.91 5.48
CA LEU A 1 10.31 -1.62 5.30
C LEU A 1 10.17 -2.92 6.11
N CYS A 2 8.97 -3.15 6.64
CA CYS A 2 8.59 -4.35 7.40
C CYS A 2 7.84 -5.41 6.56
N THR A 3 7.71 -5.20 5.25
CA THR A 3 6.85 -5.96 4.34
C THR A 3 7.33 -7.40 4.09
N LEU A 4 8.65 -7.64 3.99
CA LEU A 4 9.21 -8.96 3.70
C LEU A 4 8.71 -10.09 4.65
N PRO A 5 8.76 -9.97 5.98
CA PRO A 5 8.22 -11.00 6.86
C PRO A 5 6.69 -11.19 6.73
N ILE A 6 5.95 -10.15 6.34
CA ILE A 6 4.50 -10.26 6.07
C ILE A 6 4.27 -11.11 4.82
N LEU A 7 5.01 -10.85 3.74
CA LEU A 7 4.95 -11.64 2.50
C LEU A 7 5.31 -13.11 2.73
N ARG A 8 6.34 -13.40 3.54
CA ARG A 8 6.70 -14.78 3.94
C ARG A 8 5.53 -15.51 4.62
N ALA A 9 4.68 -14.80 5.34
CA ALA A 9 3.51 -15.37 5.99
C ALA A 9 2.31 -15.53 5.03
N LEU A 10 2.08 -14.58 4.13
CA LEU A 10 0.91 -14.54 3.24
C LEU A 10 1.08 -15.42 1.98
N ALA A 11 2.29 -15.54 1.44
CA ALA A 11 2.56 -16.27 0.19
C ALA A 11 2.59 -17.81 0.35
N LYS A 12 2.07 -18.36 1.45
CA LYS A 12 2.02 -19.83 1.69
C LYS A 12 1.22 -20.60 0.64
N GLY A 13 0.27 -19.94 -0.02
CA GLY A 13 -0.54 -20.50 -1.11
C GLY A 13 0.08 -20.33 -2.50
N GLY A 14 1.28 -19.76 -2.59
CA GLY A 14 1.94 -19.38 -3.85
C GLY A 14 2.27 -17.89 -3.92
N PRO A 15 3.06 -17.48 -4.93
CA PRO A 15 3.47 -16.10 -5.11
C PRO A 15 2.27 -15.17 -5.34
N LEU A 16 2.31 -13.98 -4.74
CA LEU A 16 1.30 -12.95 -4.87
C LEU A 16 1.62 -12.01 -6.04
N GLY A 17 0.60 -11.37 -6.62
CA GLY A 17 0.82 -10.12 -7.35
C GLY A 17 1.16 -9.00 -6.38
N MET A 18 1.76 -7.90 -6.86
CA MET A 18 2.08 -6.76 -6.01
C MET A 18 1.90 -5.41 -6.72
N ILE A 19 1.35 -4.44 -6.00
CA ILE A 19 1.38 -3.01 -6.37
C ILE A 19 2.18 -2.29 -5.30
N GLN A 20 3.23 -1.58 -5.71
CA GLN A 20 4.04 -0.75 -4.84
C GLN A 20 3.91 0.72 -5.26
N PHE A 21 3.49 1.57 -4.33
CA PHE A 21 3.56 3.02 -4.46
C PHE A 21 4.76 3.51 -3.68
N ASP A 22 5.73 4.09 -4.38
CA ASP A 22 7.04 4.39 -3.78
C ASP A 22 7.82 5.41 -4.63
N SER A 23 8.75 6.12 -4.01
CA SER A 23 9.75 6.91 -4.74
C SER A 23 11.00 6.09 -5.10
N HIS A 24 11.27 4.99 -4.39
CA HIS A 24 12.39 4.08 -4.59
C HIS A 24 11.95 2.69 -5.04
N THR A 25 12.86 1.94 -5.66
CA THR A 25 12.52 0.60 -6.17
C THR A 25 12.52 -0.46 -5.07
N ASP A 26 13.36 -0.28 -4.05
CA ASP A 26 13.60 -1.24 -2.98
C ASP A 26 14.00 -2.65 -3.48
N LEU A 27 14.67 -2.66 -4.65
CA LEU A 27 15.19 -3.83 -5.36
C LEU A 27 16.73 -3.97 -5.29
N ASN A 28 17.40 -3.19 -4.44
CA ASN A 28 18.86 -3.32 -4.28
C ASN A 28 19.24 -4.69 -3.70
N ASP A 29 20.48 -5.14 -3.93
CA ASP A 29 20.97 -6.38 -3.34
C ASP A 29 21.56 -6.16 -1.94
N VAL A 30 22.70 -5.49 -1.85
CA VAL A 30 23.51 -5.44 -0.63
C VAL A 30 23.93 -4.02 -0.34
N TYR A 31 23.67 -3.57 0.89
CA TYR A 31 24.20 -2.31 1.39
C TYR A 31 25.52 -2.55 2.13
N PHE A 32 26.48 -1.64 1.93
CA PHE A 32 27.78 -1.63 2.60
C PHE A 32 28.51 -2.98 2.53
N GLY A 33 28.34 -3.70 1.42
CA GLY A 33 29.00 -4.98 1.14
C GLY A 33 28.59 -6.17 2.02
N THR A 34 27.70 -5.99 3.00
CA THR A 34 27.39 -7.03 4.00
C THR A 34 25.91 -7.14 4.38
N SER A 35 25.14 -6.06 4.29
CA SER A 35 23.74 -6.05 4.74
C SER A 35 22.79 -6.38 3.59
N ARG A 36 22.23 -7.61 3.61
CA ARG A 36 21.21 -8.07 2.67
C ARG A 36 19.78 -7.69 3.07
N TYR A 37 19.58 -7.22 4.30
CA TYR A 37 18.28 -6.89 4.87
C TYR A 37 18.30 -5.47 5.42
N ASN A 38 17.72 -4.55 4.65
CA ASN A 38 17.47 -3.17 5.04
C ASN A 38 16.20 -2.69 4.30
N HIS A 39 15.83 -1.42 4.46
CA HIS A 39 14.61 -0.92 3.83
C HIS A 39 14.66 -0.91 2.30
N GLY A 40 15.83 -0.79 1.67
CA GLY A 40 15.98 -0.76 0.21
C GLY A 40 16.20 -2.12 -0.47
N THR A 41 16.11 -3.24 0.25
CA THR A 41 16.29 -4.60 -0.30
C THR A 41 15.10 -5.58 -0.22
N PRO A 42 13.93 -5.27 0.40
CA PRO A 42 12.93 -6.27 0.75
C PRO A 42 12.30 -6.94 -0.48
N PHE A 43 12.08 -6.21 -1.56
CA PHE A 43 11.33 -6.75 -2.70
C PHE A 43 12.20 -7.58 -3.63
N ARG A 44 13.50 -7.31 -3.69
CA ARG A 44 14.44 -8.25 -4.31
C ARG A 44 14.45 -9.59 -3.58
N ARG A 45 14.46 -9.58 -2.24
CA ARG A 45 14.31 -10.81 -1.44
C ARG A 45 12.97 -11.50 -1.69
N ALA A 46 11.89 -10.74 -1.78
CA ALA A 46 10.58 -11.31 -2.04
C ALA A 46 10.49 -12.02 -3.41
N VAL A 47 11.15 -11.50 -4.45
CA VAL A 47 11.29 -12.17 -5.76
C VAL A 47 12.18 -13.40 -5.65
N GLU A 48 13.37 -13.27 -5.05
CA GLU A 48 14.33 -14.37 -4.87
C GLU A 48 13.75 -15.55 -4.07
N GLU A 49 12.89 -15.26 -3.09
CA GLU A 49 12.21 -16.25 -2.24
C GLU A 49 10.91 -16.79 -2.86
N GLY A 50 10.51 -16.32 -4.05
CA GLY A 50 9.29 -16.76 -4.73
C GLY A 50 8.00 -16.34 -4.02
N LEU A 51 8.03 -15.24 -3.25
CA LEU A 51 6.88 -14.72 -2.50
C LEU A 51 5.98 -13.83 -3.36
N ILE A 52 6.57 -13.19 -4.37
CA ILE A 52 5.86 -12.37 -5.36
C ILE A 52 6.16 -12.87 -6.77
N ASP A 53 5.16 -12.83 -7.64
CA ASP A 53 5.31 -13.10 -9.06
C ASP A 53 5.77 -11.81 -9.74
N PRO A 54 7.03 -11.73 -10.23
CA PRO A 54 7.55 -10.49 -10.79
C PRO A 54 6.81 -10.03 -12.05
N LYS A 55 6.10 -10.93 -12.76
CA LYS A 55 5.27 -10.56 -13.92
C LYS A 55 3.93 -9.95 -13.54
N ARG A 56 3.54 -10.09 -12.26
CA ARG A 56 2.34 -9.49 -11.67
C ARG A 56 2.73 -8.43 -10.64
N TYR A 57 3.85 -7.75 -10.88
CA TYR A 57 4.41 -6.74 -9.99
C TYR A 57 4.62 -5.42 -10.75
N VAL A 58 3.96 -4.37 -10.25
CA VAL A 58 4.10 -2.99 -10.73
C VAL A 58 4.52 -2.04 -9.61
N LEU A 59 5.55 -1.23 -9.88
CA LEU A 59 6.03 -0.14 -9.02
C LEU A 59 5.63 1.18 -9.66
N ILE A 60 5.15 2.12 -8.86
CA ILE A 60 4.58 3.37 -9.33
C ILE A 60 5.18 4.53 -8.53
N GLY A 61 5.78 5.50 -9.22
CA GLY A 61 6.26 6.74 -8.63
C GLY A 61 7.78 6.90 -8.52
N ILE A 62 8.54 5.93 -9.09
CA ILE A 62 10.00 5.90 -9.03
C ILE A 62 10.61 7.20 -9.56
N ARG A 63 11.47 7.81 -8.75
CA ARG A 63 12.13 9.09 -9.05
C ARG A 63 13.41 9.28 -8.23
N GLY A 64 14.00 10.47 -8.32
CA GLY A 64 15.24 10.79 -7.63
C GLY A 64 16.49 10.40 -8.41
N THR A 65 17.65 10.72 -7.85
CA THR A 65 18.95 10.34 -8.42
C THR A 65 19.34 8.93 -7.96
N ALA A 66 19.72 8.07 -8.89
CA ALA A 66 20.16 6.71 -8.57
C ALA A 66 21.68 6.62 -8.42
N TYR A 67 22.16 5.75 -7.52
CA TYR A 67 23.58 5.41 -7.40
C TYR A 67 24.10 4.59 -8.59
N GLY A 68 23.20 3.88 -9.26
CA GLY A 68 23.49 2.98 -10.38
C GLY A 68 22.19 2.53 -11.03
N ARG A 69 22.24 1.43 -11.78
CA ARG A 69 21.07 0.87 -12.48
C ARG A 69 20.72 -0.55 -12.06
N GLU A 70 21.41 -1.11 -11.08
CA GLU A 70 21.31 -2.53 -10.72
C GLU A 70 19.87 -2.96 -10.39
N ASP A 71 19.16 -2.13 -9.64
CA ASP A 71 17.77 -2.32 -9.25
C ASP A 71 16.81 -2.27 -10.44
N TRP A 72 17.01 -1.34 -11.38
CA TRP A 72 16.27 -1.26 -12.64
C TRP A 72 16.57 -2.45 -13.57
N ASP A 73 17.83 -2.85 -13.66
CA ASP A 73 18.27 -3.98 -14.47
C ASP A 73 17.71 -5.30 -13.89
N PHE A 74 17.66 -5.43 -12.56
CA PHE A 74 16.97 -6.53 -11.88
C PHE A 74 15.47 -6.53 -12.21
N ALA A 75 14.82 -5.36 -12.16
CA ALA A 75 13.40 -5.24 -12.50
C ALA A 75 13.12 -5.71 -13.93
N ALA A 76 13.90 -5.20 -14.90
CA ALA A 76 13.79 -5.55 -16.31
C ALA A 76 14.04 -7.05 -16.56
N ALA A 77 15.08 -7.62 -15.94
CA ALA A 77 15.43 -9.03 -16.10
C ALA A 77 14.35 -10.00 -15.57
N ASN A 78 13.57 -9.58 -14.57
CA ASN A 78 12.51 -10.39 -13.97
C ASN A 78 11.10 -10.08 -14.53
N GLY A 79 10.96 -9.05 -15.37
CA GLY A 79 9.68 -8.64 -15.95
C GLY A 79 8.81 -7.79 -15.03
N ILE A 80 9.43 -7.10 -14.07
CA ILE A 80 8.77 -6.17 -13.15
C ILE A 80 8.51 -4.85 -13.87
N ARG A 81 7.28 -4.33 -13.77
CA ARG A 81 6.93 -3.05 -14.40
C ARG A 81 7.23 -1.89 -13.47
N ILE A 82 8.16 -1.02 -13.85
CA ILE A 82 8.39 0.27 -13.17
C ILE A 82 7.70 1.38 -13.96
N ILE A 83 6.77 2.11 -13.34
CA ILE A 83 6.15 3.33 -13.86
C ILE A 83 6.84 4.54 -13.19
N PRO A 84 7.75 5.24 -13.89
CA PRO A 84 8.44 6.40 -13.36
C PRO A 84 7.48 7.55 -13.07
N ILE A 85 7.86 8.46 -12.18
CA ILE A 85 7.00 9.59 -11.80
C ILE A 85 6.62 10.49 -12.99
N ALA A 86 7.49 10.61 -13.99
CA ALA A 86 7.22 11.40 -15.20
C ALA A 86 6.05 10.82 -16.00
N ASP A 87 6.00 9.49 -16.15
CA ASP A 87 4.89 8.79 -16.81
C ASP A 87 3.61 8.94 -16.00
N PHE A 88 3.70 8.85 -14.66
CA PHE A 88 2.56 9.05 -13.78
C PHE A 88 1.93 10.43 -13.95
N HIS A 89 2.74 11.50 -13.97
CA HIS A 89 2.24 12.87 -14.17
C HIS A 89 1.68 13.08 -15.58
N ALA A 90 2.29 12.48 -16.60
CA ALA A 90 1.83 12.61 -17.99
C ALA A 90 0.49 11.93 -18.24
N ARG A 91 0.24 10.78 -17.60
CA ARG A 91 -0.93 9.93 -17.84
C ARG A 91 -2.05 10.14 -16.82
N GLY A 92 -1.69 10.51 -15.60
CA GLY A 92 -2.59 10.68 -14.47
C GLY A 92 -2.97 9.36 -13.76
N PRO A 93 -3.59 9.46 -12.57
CA PRO A 93 -3.84 8.29 -11.72
C PRO A 93 -4.76 7.24 -12.33
N GLU A 94 -5.78 7.65 -13.10
CA GLU A 94 -6.78 6.74 -13.68
C GLU A 94 -6.15 5.77 -14.68
N ASP A 95 -5.39 6.29 -15.64
CA ASP A 95 -4.74 5.49 -16.68
C ASP A 95 -3.63 4.59 -16.11
N VAL A 96 -2.83 5.11 -15.17
CA VAL A 96 -1.81 4.32 -14.48
C VAL A 96 -2.43 3.17 -13.69
N MET A 97 -3.54 3.42 -12.97
CA MET A 97 -4.22 2.36 -12.22
C MET A 97 -4.92 1.36 -13.11
N ALA A 98 -5.31 1.72 -14.34
CA ALA A 98 -5.81 0.78 -15.34
C ALA A 98 -4.70 -0.19 -15.77
N GLU A 99 -3.50 0.30 -16.12
CA GLU A 99 -2.35 -0.55 -16.45
C GLU A 99 -1.96 -1.44 -15.25
N ALA A 100 -1.90 -0.87 -14.04
CA ALA A 100 -1.58 -1.62 -12.84
C ALA A 100 -2.53 -2.81 -12.62
N ARG A 101 -3.83 -2.60 -12.88
CA ARG A 101 -4.87 -3.64 -12.81
C ARG A 101 -4.67 -4.73 -13.86
N GLU A 102 -4.32 -4.36 -15.08
CA GLU A 102 -4.04 -5.33 -16.15
C GLU A 102 -2.86 -6.23 -15.79
N ILE A 103 -1.79 -5.65 -15.24
CA ILE A 103 -0.57 -6.37 -14.82
C ILE A 103 -0.86 -7.35 -13.69
N VAL A 104 -1.52 -6.89 -12.61
CA VAL A 104 -1.77 -7.77 -11.45
C VAL A 104 -2.89 -8.78 -11.71
N GLY A 105 -3.77 -8.52 -12.69
CA GLY A 105 -4.85 -9.41 -13.10
C GLY A 105 -5.88 -9.65 -12.00
N THR A 106 -6.49 -10.85 -12.01
CA THR A 106 -7.60 -11.22 -11.10
C THR A 106 -7.18 -12.04 -9.88
N GLY A 107 -5.90 -12.41 -9.79
CA GLY A 107 -5.39 -13.22 -8.69
C GLY A 107 -5.14 -12.41 -7.42
N PRO A 108 -4.69 -13.06 -6.33
CA PRO A 108 -4.39 -12.39 -5.07
C PRO A 108 -3.26 -11.37 -5.28
N VAL A 109 -3.44 -10.16 -4.71
CA VAL A 109 -2.48 -9.06 -4.80
C VAL A 109 -2.17 -8.49 -3.41
N TYR A 110 -0.91 -8.18 -3.14
CA TYR A 110 -0.48 -7.41 -1.98
C TYR A 110 -0.25 -5.95 -2.39
N VAL A 111 -0.60 -5.00 -1.53
CA VAL A 111 -0.34 -3.57 -1.79
C VAL A 111 0.60 -3.02 -0.74
N THR A 112 1.72 -2.46 -1.15
CA THR A 112 2.61 -1.74 -0.24
C THR A 112 2.62 -0.26 -0.64
N TYR A 113 2.40 0.60 0.35
CA TYR A 113 2.26 2.04 0.14
C TYR A 113 3.31 2.75 0.98
N ASP A 114 4.42 3.13 0.35
CA ASP A 114 5.40 4.01 0.96
C ASP A 114 4.87 5.45 0.98
N ILE A 115 4.93 6.11 2.14
CA ILE A 115 4.47 7.48 2.25
C ILE A 115 5.34 8.44 1.43
N ASP A 116 6.59 8.09 1.16
CA ASP A 116 7.51 8.89 0.33
C ASP A 116 7.19 8.84 -1.16
N PHE A 117 6.26 7.97 -1.59
CA PHE A 117 5.59 8.10 -2.88
C PHE A 117 5.09 9.53 -3.07
N VAL A 118 4.49 10.13 -2.03
CA VAL A 118 3.88 11.46 -2.03
C VAL A 118 4.94 12.55 -1.95
N ASP A 119 4.71 13.69 -2.62
CA ASP A 119 5.65 14.81 -2.55
C ASP A 119 5.89 15.28 -1.11
N PRO A 120 7.14 15.62 -0.72
CA PRO A 120 7.49 16.09 0.62
C PRO A 120 6.72 17.34 1.08
N THR A 121 6.14 18.11 0.14
CA THR A 121 5.21 19.21 0.48
C THR A 121 4.00 18.71 1.27
N PHE A 122 3.57 17.47 1.06
CA PHE A 122 2.41 16.85 1.72
C PHE A 122 2.79 15.75 2.71
N ALA A 123 3.95 15.11 2.53
CA ALA A 123 4.45 14.03 3.38
C ALA A 123 5.92 14.27 3.82
N PRO A 124 6.22 15.36 4.55
CA PRO A 124 7.60 15.66 4.96
C PRO A 124 8.17 14.67 5.98
N GLY A 125 7.30 13.95 6.70
CA GLY A 125 7.64 13.03 7.78
C GLY A 125 8.06 11.65 7.28
N THR A 126 9.13 11.57 6.49
CA THR A 126 9.72 10.32 5.98
C THR A 126 11.25 10.37 6.01
N GLY A 127 11.92 9.22 5.97
CA GLY A 127 13.38 9.11 6.03
C GLY A 127 14.10 9.53 4.75
N THR A 128 13.50 9.29 3.58
CA THR A 128 14.13 9.44 2.25
C THR A 128 13.27 10.29 1.31
N PRO A 129 13.00 11.56 1.62
CA PRO A 129 12.10 12.38 0.80
C PRO A 129 12.66 12.66 -0.60
N GLU A 130 11.87 12.40 -1.64
CA GLU A 130 12.17 12.75 -3.03
C GLU A 130 11.18 13.78 -3.57
N VAL A 131 11.67 14.91 -4.08
CA VAL A 131 10.80 15.98 -4.64
C VAL A 131 10.16 15.58 -5.97
N GLY A 132 9.06 16.24 -6.34
CA GLY A 132 8.35 16.03 -7.62
C GLY A 132 7.34 14.88 -7.59
N GLY A 133 6.93 14.47 -6.39
CA GLY A 133 5.92 13.43 -6.20
C GLY A 133 4.50 13.89 -6.55
N PRO A 134 3.49 13.00 -6.44
CA PRO A 134 2.09 13.36 -6.48
C PRO A 134 1.68 14.17 -5.27
N ASN A 135 0.61 14.95 -5.42
CA ASN A 135 -0.04 15.60 -4.30
C ASN A 135 -0.91 14.62 -3.49
N SER A 136 -1.40 15.07 -2.32
CA SER A 136 -2.25 14.26 -1.44
C SER A 136 -3.55 13.79 -2.08
N TRP A 137 -4.10 14.52 -3.07
CA TRP A 137 -5.30 14.09 -3.78
C TRP A 137 -5.01 12.93 -4.74
N GLN A 138 -3.95 13.03 -5.53
CA GLN A 138 -3.50 11.94 -6.41
C GLN A 138 -3.16 10.67 -5.60
N ALA A 139 -2.57 10.82 -4.41
CA ALA A 139 -2.32 9.73 -3.47
C ALA A 139 -3.63 9.00 -3.07
N LEU A 140 -4.69 9.74 -2.73
CA LEU A 140 -6.00 9.15 -2.46
C LEU A 140 -6.63 8.51 -3.71
N GLN A 141 -6.43 9.10 -4.88
CA GLN A 141 -6.97 8.55 -6.14
C GLN A 141 -6.40 7.16 -6.44
N VAL A 142 -5.08 6.96 -6.30
CA VAL A 142 -4.48 5.64 -6.55
C VAL A 142 -4.90 4.60 -5.51
N ALA A 143 -5.02 4.99 -4.23
CA ALA A 143 -5.54 4.10 -3.19
C ALA A 143 -6.99 3.64 -3.48
N ARG A 144 -7.85 4.56 -3.93
CA ARG A 144 -9.22 4.24 -4.36
C ARG A 144 -9.26 3.40 -5.64
N GLY A 145 -8.28 3.59 -6.54
CA GLY A 145 -8.13 2.83 -7.78
C GLY A 145 -7.91 1.33 -7.57
N LEU A 146 -7.52 0.92 -6.36
CA LEU A 146 -7.38 -0.49 -5.97
C LEU A 146 -8.72 -1.23 -5.85
N ARG A 147 -9.85 -0.51 -5.77
CA ARG A 147 -11.18 -1.10 -5.58
C ARG A 147 -11.46 -2.20 -6.59
N GLY A 148 -11.96 -3.34 -6.11
CA GLY A 148 -12.32 -4.49 -6.95
C GLY A 148 -11.16 -5.44 -7.29
N LEU A 149 -9.92 -5.15 -6.92
CA LEU A 149 -8.83 -6.13 -6.90
C LEU A 149 -8.98 -7.12 -5.74
N ASP A 150 -8.39 -8.31 -5.84
CA ASP A 150 -8.31 -9.29 -4.74
C ASP A 150 -7.16 -8.94 -3.77
N VAL A 151 -7.28 -7.78 -3.11
CA VAL A 151 -6.25 -7.28 -2.17
C VAL A 151 -6.20 -8.16 -0.92
N VAL A 152 -5.12 -8.94 -0.78
CA VAL A 152 -4.98 -9.94 0.29
C VAL A 152 -4.35 -9.43 1.57
N GLY A 153 -3.65 -8.32 1.46
CA GLY A 153 -2.99 -7.60 2.53
C GLY A 153 -2.49 -6.28 1.98
N ALA A 154 -2.34 -5.31 2.88
CA ALA A 154 -1.70 -4.05 2.55
C ALA A 154 -0.92 -3.52 3.75
N ASP A 155 0.08 -2.69 3.48
CA ASP A 155 0.78 -1.88 4.49
C ASP A 155 0.92 -0.41 4.05
N LEU A 156 1.10 0.46 5.04
CA LEU A 156 1.56 1.83 4.86
C LEU A 156 2.85 1.98 5.68
N VAL A 157 3.92 2.44 5.04
CA VAL A 157 5.29 2.38 5.57
C VAL A 157 5.99 3.75 5.52
N GLU A 158 7.17 3.82 6.15
CA GLU A 158 8.09 4.98 6.21
C GLU A 158 7.53 6.30 6.80
N VAL A 159 6.37 6.28 7.45
CA VAL A 159 5.96 7.40 8.32
C VAL A 159 6.95 7.55 9.47
N SER A 160 7.64 8.69 9.51
CA SER A 160 8.68 9.04 10.48
C SER A 160 8.33 10.34 11.22
N PRO A 161 7.64 10.24 12.37
CA PRO A 161 7.20 11.40 13.16
C PRO A 161 8.30 12.42 13.53
N PRO A 162 9.56 12.03 13.81
CA PRO A 162 10.62 13.01 14.10
C PRO A 162 10.86 14.05 12.98
N PHE A 163 10.49 13.75 11.73
CA PHE A 163 10.64 14.65 10.59
C PHE A 163 9.38 15.48 10.29
N ASP A 164 8.28 15.26 11.00
CA ASP A 164 7.05 16.05 10.86
C ASP A 164 6.40 16.36 12.21
N PRO A 165 6.84 17.44 12.88
CA PRO A 165 6.27 17.87 14.15
C PRO A 165 4.80 18.31 14.05
N SER A 166 4.31 18.63 12.85
CA SER A 166 2.92 19.05 12.63
C SER A 166 1.95 17.86 12.56
N GLY A 167 2.47 16.66 12.30
CA GLY A 167 1.69 15.43 12.18
C GLY A 167 0.91 15.29 10.86
N GLY A 168 1.14 16.15 9.87
CA GLY A 168 0.44 16.11 8.58
C GLY A 168 0.65 14.79 7.82
N THR A 169 1.85 14.25 7.85
CA THR A 169 2.23 12.96 7.25
C THR A 169 1.50 11.80 7.92
N ALA A 170 1.39 11.83 9.25
CA ALA A 170 0.61 10.83 9.99
C ALA A 170 -0.89 10.92 9.65
N TRP A 171 -1.43 12.13 9.48
CA TRP A 171 -2.82 12.35 9.08
C TRP A 171 -3.12 11.87 7.65
N LEU A 172 -2.20 12.13 6.72
CA LEU A 172 -2.28 11.58 5.37
C LEU A 172 -2.18 10.05 5.40
N GLY A 173 -1.24 9.52 6.17
CA GLY A 173 -1.06 8.08 6.35
C GLY A 173 -2.32 7.37 6.84
N ILE A 174 -2.95 7.85 7.93
CA ILE A 174 -4.19 7.23 8.42
C ILE A 174 -5.33 7.33 7.40
N SER A 175 -5.38 8.41 6.61
CA SER A 175 -6.36 8.55 5.53
C SER A 175 -6.16 7.50 4.43
N LEU A 176 -4.92 7.27 4.00
CA LEU A 176 -4.57 6.24 3.02
C LEU A 176 -4.85 4.83 3.54
N MET A 177 -4.49 4.56 4.81
CA MET A 177 -4.81 3.29 5.46
C MET A 177 -6.32 3.04 5.50
N PHE A 178 -7.13 4.07 5.76
CA PHE A 178 -8.59 3.96 5.75
C PHE A 178 -9.14 3.63 4.36
N GLU A 179 -8.64 4.29 3.30
CA GLU A 179 -9.02 3.98 1.92
C GLU A 179 -8.68 2.52 1.54
N MET A 180 -7.47 2.04 1.88
CA MET A 180 -7.08 0.66 1.64
C MET A 180 -7.91 -0.35 2.47
N LEU A 181 -8.26 -0.01 3.71
CA LEU A 181 -9.18 -0.79 4.54
C LEU A 181 -10.55 -0.93 3.86
N CYS A 182 -11.11 0.15 3.31
CA CYS A 182 -12.38 0.10 2.58
C CYS A 182 -12.33 -0.86 1.38
N VAL A 183 -11.24 -0.82 0.61
CA VAL A 183 -11.02 -1.76 -0.51
C VAL A 183 -10.99 -3.22 -0.02
N MET A 184 -10.24 -3.50 1.04
CA MET A 184 -10.13 -4.83 1.62
C MET A 184 -11.44 -5.31 2.27
N ALA A 185 -12.22 -4.42 2.87
CA ALA A 185 -13.51 -4.75 3.48
C ALA A 185 -14.51 -5.25 2.43
N GLU A 186 -14.54 -4.65 1.24
CA GLU A 186 -15.35 -5.16 0.12
C GLU A 186 -14.92 -6.57 -0.29
N ARG A 187 -13.61 -6.82 -0.34
CA ARG A 187 -13.06 -8.14 -0.66
C ARG A 187 -13.46 -9.18 0.38
N VAL A 188 -13.38 -8.87 1.67
CA VAL A 188 -13.88 -9.73 2.75
C VAL A 188 -15.38 -9.98 2.64
N ALA A 189 -16.18 -8.96 2.30
CA ALA A 189 -17.62 -9.12 2.10
C ALA A 189 -17.94 -10.05 0.91
N ARG A 190 -17.18 -9.98 -0.18
CA ARG A 190 -17.33 -10.87 -1.35
C ARG A 190 -16.88 -12.31 -1.06
N GLY A 191 -15.76 -12.48 -0.34
CA GLY A 191 -15.27 -13.78 0.11
C GLY A 191 -16.09 -14.37 1.27
N GLY A 192 -16.87 -13.52 1.95
CA GLY A 192 -17.73 -13.82 3.09
C GLY A 192 -19.05 -14.48 2.74
N GLY A 193 -19.10 -15.32 1.69
CA GLY A 193 -20.12 -16.34 1.51
C GLY A 193 -20.07 -17.41 2.60
N ARG A 194 -20.11 -17.02 3.88
CA ARG A 194 -20.60 -17.89 4.94
C ARG A 194 -22.10 -18.04 4.70
N SER A 195 -22.48 -19.24 4.29
CA SER A 195 -23.83 -19.81 4.37
C SER A 195 -24.83 -19.02 5.24
N GLY A 196 -25.84 -18.41 4.62
CA GLY A 196 -27.20 -18.37 5.18
C GLY A 196 -27.52 -17.40 6.33
N GLY A 197 -26.86 -16.24 6.47
CA GLY A 197 -27.27 -15.21 7.41
C GLY A 197 -27.59 -13.90 6.70
N GLN A 198 -28.85 -13.44 6.74
CA GLN A 198 -29.24 -12.12 6.25
C GLN A 198 -28.42 -11.04 6.97
N PRO A 199 -27.87 -10.03 6.27
CA PRO A 199 -27.13 -8.96 6.91
C PRO A 199 -28.03 -8.26 7.95
N PRO A 200 -27.51 -7.89 9.13
CA PRO A 200 -28.31 -7.24 10.16
C PRO A 200 -28.86 -5.92 9.64
N ASP A 201 -30.14 -5.67 9.91
CA ASP A 201 -30.80 -4.41 9.57
C ASP A 201 -30.04 -3.25 10.23
N PRO A 202 -29.58 -2.24 9.45
CA PRO A 202 -28.89 -1.07 10.01
C PRO A 202 -29.73 -0.29 11.04
N ARG A 203 -31.06 -0.47 11.06
CA ARG A 203 -31.94 0.10 12.10
C ARG A 203 -31.79 -0.59 13.48
N SER A 204 -31.28 -1.81 13.53
CA SER A 204 -31.09 -2.55 14.80
C SER A 204 -29.93 -2.00 15.65
N ILE A 205 -28.97 -1.31 15.04
CA ILE A 205 -27.80 -0.74 15.72
C ILE A 205 -28.21 0.49 16.56
N PHE A 206 -29.17 1.28 16.07
CA PHE A 206 -29.62 2.51 16.73
C PHE A 206 -30.69 2.30 17.81
N GLN A 207 -31.24 1.10 17.95
CA GLN A 207 -32.31 0.84 18.92
C GLN A 207 -31.79 0.42 20.31
N LYS A 208 -30.51 0.01 20.41
CA LYS A 208 -29.91 -0.41 21.70
C LYS A 208 -29.41 0.74 22.57
N SER A 209 -29.29 1.97 22.07
CA SER A 209 -28.84 3.11 22.87
C SER A 209 -29.96 3.84 23.65
N LYS A 210 -31.22 3.42 23.52
CA LYS A 210 -32.38 4.06 24.19
C LYS A 210 -32.94 3.31 25.40
N LEU A 211 -32.32 2.21 25.83
CA LEU A 211 -32.84 1.38 26.95
C LEU A 211 -31.99 1.41 28.24
N GLU A 212 -30.90 2.19 28.30
CA GLU A 212 -30.05 2.28 29.51
C GLU A 212 -30.04 3.67 30.20
N GLU A 213 -30.76 4.67 29.70
CA GLU A 213 -30.88 6.00 30.34
C GLU A 213 -32.12 6.11 31.26
N GLY A 214 -32.30 5.14 32.14
CA GLY A 214 -33.50 5.01 32.98
C GLY A 214 -33.25 4.80 34.47
N ARG A 215 -32.14 5.30 35.05
CA ARG A 215 -31.96 5.30 36.51
C ARG A 215 -31.82 6.73 37.05
N SER A 216 -32.81 7.07 37.85
CA SER A 216 -33.06 8.37 38.47
C SER A 216 -31.97 8.81 39.42
N TRP A 217 -31.60 10.08 39.30
CA TRP A 217 -30.95 10.87 40.34
C TRP A 217 -32.00 11.40 41.32
N LEU A 218 -32.06 10.89 42.55
CA LEU A 218 -32.65 11.61 43.69
C LEU A 218 -31.85 11.31 44.99
N PRO A 219 -31.58 12.32 45.83
CA PRO A 219 -30.65 12.21 46.95
C PRO A 219 -31.32 11.71 48.25
N ARG A 220 -30.54 11.04 49.08
CA ARG A 220 -30.64 11.10 50.56
C ARG A 220 -29.24 11.29 51.12
#